data_AF-A0A3B8KX33-F1
#
_entry.id   AF-A0A3B8KX33-F1
#
_cell.length_a   1.000
_cell.length_b   1.000
_cell.length_c   1.000
_cell.angle_alpha   90.00
_cell.angle_beta   90.00
_cell.angle_gamma   90.00
#
_symmetry.space_group_name_H-M   'P 1'
#
loop_
_entity.id
_entity.type
_entity.pdbx_description
1 polymer ?
#
loop_
_entity_poly.entity_id
_entity_poly.type
_entity_poly.pdbx_seq_one_letter_code
_entity_poly.pdbx_strand_id
1 'polypeptide(L)'
;WLSYGLGAETDNLPTHVVIPDPRGLPAGGSINWTNGFLPSQHQGVPLRARGTPLDDLFPARKISSETERDSRRLLAQFNKRHLDQKGGDDALLGRIRSYELAARMQLAVPEVTALDSETRSTQALYGLQRKQTADFGRACLLTRRLLQKGVRFVQLFSGGAFGRPRHNWDGHED
;
A
#
# COMPACT_ATOMS: atom_id res chain seq x y z
N TRP A 1 -3.09 -10.83 11.59
CA TRP A 1 -2.40 -11.34 12.80
C TRP A 1 -0.98 -10.86 12.95
N LEU A 2 -0.08 -11.07 11.97
CA LEU A 2 1.32 -10.61 12.06
C LEU A 2 1.44 -9.11 12.36
N SER A 3 0.66 -8.28 11.67
CA SER A 3 0.60 -6.82 11.92
C SER A 3 0.17 -6.46 13.35
N TYR A 4 -0.69 -7.26 13.97
CA TYR A 4 -1.15 -7.06 15.35
C TYR A 4 -0.14 -7.56 16.38
N GLY A 5 0.40 -8.77 16.18
CA GLY A 5 1.30 -9.40 17.14
C GLY A 5 2.74 -8.88 17.14
N LEU A 6 3.24 -8.44 15.98
CA LEU A 6 4.65 -8.02 15.81
C LEU A 6 4.82 -6.51 15.56
N GLY A 7 3.72 -5.77 15.43
CA GLY A 7 3.74 -4.35 15.11
C GLY A 7 4.42 -4.02 13.78
N ALA A 8 4.77 -2.74 13.62
CA ALA A 8 5.49 -2.22 12.45
C ALA A 8 6.99 -2.05 12.76
N GLU A 9 7.87 -2.34 11.80
CA GLU A 9 9.31 -1.99 11.90
C GLU A 9 9.60 -0.61 11.32
N THR A 10 8.60 0.02 10.71
CA THR A 10 8.70 1.32 10.07
C THR A 10 7.48 2.15 10.39
N ASP A 11 7.71 3.43 10.60
CA ASP A 11 6.67 4.43 10.81
C ASP A 11 6.19 5.04 9.49
N ASN A 12 6.89 4.79 8.38
CA ASN A 12 6.66 5.51 7.12
C ASN A 12 5.84 4.73 6.10
N LEU A 13 5.62 3.43 6.34
CA LEU A 13 4.89 2.54 5.44
C LEU A 13 3.88 1.69 6.23
N PRO A 14 2.81 1.19 5.57
CA PRO A 14 1.87 0.29 6.21
C PRO A 14 2.54 -1.01 6.67
N THR A 15 2.10 -1.57 7.78
CA THR A 15 2.56 -2.88 8.27
C THR A 15 2.14 -4.03 7.36
N HIS A 16 1.01 -3.87 6.65
CA HIS A 16 0.43 -4.84 5.73
C HIS A 16 0.21 -4.19 4.36
N VAL A 17 1.02 -4.59 3.38
CA VAL A 17 0.89 -4.14 1.99
C VAL A 17 0.38 -5.27 1.12
N VAL A 18 -0.48 -4.93 0.18
CA VAL A 18 -1.02 -5.86 -0.83
C VAL A 18 -0.58 -5.38 -2.19
N ILE A 19 -0.11 -6.28 -3.05
CA ILE A 19 0.25 -5.95 -4.44
C ILE A 19 -0.67 -6.78 -5.35
N PRO A 20 -1.74 -6.18 -5.88
CA PRO A 20 -2.61 -6.83 -6.85
C PRO A 20 -1.88 -7.11 -8.17
N ASP A 21 -2.38 -8.08 -8.92
CA ASP A 21 -1.93 -8.32 -10.27
C ASP A 21 -2.42 -7.17 -11.20
N PRO A 22 -1.62 -6.72 -12.19
CA PRO A 22 -2.07 -5.71 -13.14
C PRO A 22 -3.28 -6.13 -13.99
N ARG A 23 -3.57 -7.43 -14.11
CA ARG A 23 -4.75 -7.98 -14.78
C ARG A 23 -6.05 -7.74 -14.00
N GLY A 24 -5.96 -7.43 -12.71
CA GLY A 24 -7.12 -7.14 -11.87
C GLY A 24 -6.96 -7.63 -10.43
N LEU A 25 -7.98 -7.31 -9.62
CA LEU A 25 -8.06 -7.84 -8.27
C LEU A 25 -8.34 -9.36 -8.31
N PRO A 26 -7.90 -10.12 -7.29
CA PRO A 26 -8.30 -11.52 -7.14
C PRO A 26 -9.82 -11.66 -7.03
N ALA A 27 -10.32 -12.88 -7.21
CA ALA A 27 -11.73 -13.19 -7.02
C ALA A 27 -12.22 -12.72 -5.63
N GLY A 28 -13.38 -12.06 -5.58
CA GLY A 28 -13.91 -11.42 -4.37
C GLY A 28 -13.32 -10.03 -4.07
N GLY A 29 -12.33 -9.57 -4.83
CA GLY A 29 -11.79 -8.22 -4.72
C GLY A 29 -11.08 -7.96 -3.39
N SER A 30 -11.39 -6.83 -2.74
CA SER A 30 -10.72 -6.41 -1.51
C SER A 30 -11.04 -7.22 -0.27
N ILE A 31 -12.00 -8.15 -0.34
CA ILE A 31 -12.30 -9.06 0.76
C ILE A 31 -11.07 -9.91 1.16
N ASN A 32 -10.15 -10.11 0.22
CA ASN A 32 -8.93 -10.92 0.40
C ASN A 32 -7.89 -10.30 1.35
N TRP A 33 -8.04 -9.04 1.75
CA TRP A 33 -7.08 -8.34 2.63
C TRP A 33 -7.76 -7.42 3.65
N THR A 34 -8.93 -7.84 4.14
CA THR A 34 -9.61 -7.14 5.24
C THR A 34 -8.89 -7.32 6.57
N ASN A 35 -9.20 -6.45 7.53
CA ASN A 35 -8.75 -6.52 8.91
C ASN A 35 -9.57 -7.54 9.76
N GLY A 36 -10.61 -8.16 9.21
CA GLY A 36 -11.51 -9.01 9.98
C GLY A 36 -12.09 -8.27 11.17
N PHE A 37 -11.89 -8.80 12.37
CA PHE A 37 -12.29 -8.16 13.64
C PHE A 37 -11.21 -7.29 14.29
N LEU A 38 -10.00 -7.22 13.71
CA LEU A 38 -8.95 -6.33 14.21
C LEU A 38 -9.29 -4.87 13.86
N PRO A 39 -8.71 -3.87 14.55
CA PRO A 39 -8.86 -2.48 14.17
C PRO A 39 -8.46 -2.21 12.71
N SER A 40 -9.07 -1.19 12.09
CA SER A 40 -8.90 -0.84 10.67
C SER A 40 -7.44 -0.58 10.25
N GLN A 41 -6.58 -0.20 11.20
CA GLN A 41 -5.15 -0.02 10.98
C GLN A 41 -4.41 -1.29 10.49
N HIS A 42 -5.02 -2.48 10.66
CA HIS A 42 -4.44 -3.75 10.22
C HIS A 42 -4.94 -4.22 8.84
N GLN A 43 -5.80 -3.45 8.19
CA GLN A 43 -6.27 -3.74 6.84
C GLN A 43 -5.12 -3.62 5.84
N GLY A 44 -5.11 -4.48 4.81
CA GLY A 44 -4.11 -4.41 3.76
C GLY A 44 -4.24 -3.16 2.90
N VAL A 45 -3.12 -2.47 2.66
CA VAL A 45 -3.07 -1.30 1.78
C VAL A 45 -2.58 -1.73 0.40
N PRO A 46 -3.40 -1.58 -0.67
CA PRO A 46 -2.98 -1.96 -2.00
C PRO A 46 -1.94 -0.99 -2.55
N LEU A 47 -0.86 -1.52 -3.14
CA LEU A 47 0.18 -0.78 -3.82
C LEU A 47 0.44 -1.42 -5.19
N ARG A 48 0.42 -0.61 -6.26
CA ARG A 48 0.64 -1.11 -7.64
C ARG A 48 2.13 -1.15 -7.96
N ALA A 49 2.57 -2.24 -8.57
CA ALA A 49 3.95 -2.39 -9.06
C ALA A 49 4.24 -1.66 -10.39
N ARG A 50 3.19 -1.08 -11.01
CA ARG A 50 3.25 -0.34 -12.26
C ARG A 50 2.26 0.84 -12.25
N GLY A 51 2.63 1.93 -12.91
CA GLY A 51 1.80 3.13 -12.99
C GLY A 51 1.80 3.90 -11.67
N THR A 52 0.66 4.51 -11.32
CA THR A 52 0.46 5.20 -10.04
C THR A 52 0.42 4.18 -8.89
N PRO A 53 1.43 4.14 -8.00
CA PRO A 53 1.53 3.10 -6.99
C PRO A 53 0.38 3.13 -5.99
N LEU A 54 -0.02 4.33 -5.58
CA LEU A 54 -1.13 4.57 -4.67
C LEU A 54 -1.89 5.80 -5.15
N ASP A 55 -3.21 5.70 -5.23
CA ASP A 55 -4.08 6.81 -5.63
C ASP A 55 -4.08 7.90 -4.55
N ASP A 56 -4.25 9.15 -5.00
CA ASP A 56 -4.37 10.33 -4.12
C ASP A 56 -3.24 10.52 -3.10
N LEU A 57 -2.07 9.89 -3.33
CA LEU A 57 -0.92 10.01 -2.44
C LEU A 57 -0.39 11.45 -2.42
N PHE A 58 -0.39 12.13 -3.56
CA PHE A 58 0.08 13.51 -3.69
C PHE A 58 -1.07 14.50 -3.80
N PRO A 59 -0.92 15.73 -3.29
CA PRO A 59 -1.94 16.75 -3.42
C PRO A 59 -2.16 17.09 -4.90
N ALA A 60 -3.43 17.26 -5.29
CA ALA A 60 -3.83 17.59 -6.66
C ALA A 60 -3.24 18.92 -7.17
N ARG A 61 -2.86 19.82 -6.27
CA ARG A 61 -2.16 21.08 -6.57
C ARG A 61 -0.93 21.18 -5.69
N LYS A 62 0.16 21.70 -6.23
CA LYS A 62 1.35 22.02 -5.43
C LYS A 62 0.98 23.13 -4.45
N ILE A 63 1.22 22.86 -3.18
CA ILE A 63 1.13 23.85 -2.09
C ILE A 63 2.54 24.09 -1.56
N SER A 64 2.78 25.25 -0.97
CA SER A 64 4.07 25.50 -0.32
C SER A 64 4.20 24.60 0.92
N SER A 65 5.44 24.22 1.26
CA SER A 65 5.72 23.40 2.46
C SER A 65 5.29 24.10 3.76
N GLU A 66 5.32 25.43 3.76
CA GLU A 66 4.81 26.26 4.86
C GLU A 66 3.29 26.16 5.00
N THR A 67 2.56 26.37 3.91
CA THR A 67 1.10 26.23 3.88
C THR A 67 0.66 24.83 4.29
N GLU A 68 1.37 23.80 3.81
CA GLU A 68 1.07 22.41 4.16
C GLU A 68 1.26 22.14 5.66
N ARG A 69 2.40 22.59 6.22
CA ARG A 69 2.70 22.45 7.64
C ARG A 69 1.66 23.16 8.52
N ASP A 70 1.31 24.38 8.18
CA ASP A 70 0.35 25.16 8.98
C ASP A 70 -1.07 24.61 8.86
N SER A 71 -1.47 24.13 7.67
CA SER A 71 -2.74 23.42 7.48
C SER A 71 -2.81 22.14 8.31
N ARG A 72 -1.74 21.32 8.31
CA ARG A 72 -1.65 20.11 9.16
C ARG A 72 -1.73 20.46 10.65
N ARG A 73 -1.07 21.54 11.08
CA ARG A 73 -1.13 22.03 12.48
C ARG A 73 -2.55 22.43 12.88
N LEU A 74 -3.25 23.17 12.02
CA LEU A 74 -4.65 23.57 12.26
C LEU A 74 -5.59 22.35 12.31
N LEU A 75 -5.44 21.42 11.37
CA LEU A 75 -6.21 20.16 11.36
C LEU A 75 -5.98 19.35 12.64
N ALA A 76 -4.73 19.26 13.11
CA ALA A 76 -4.41 18.57 14.37
C ALA A 76 -5.12 19.22 15.58
N GLN A 77 -5.23 20.55 15.62
CA GLN A 77 -5.96 21.26 16.68
C GLN A 77 -7.46 20.94 16.65
N PHE A 78 -8.08 20.93 15.46
CA PHE A 78 -9.49 20.57 15.30
C PHE A 78 -9.76 19.13 15.67
N ASN A 79 -8.89 18.21 15.23
CA ASN A 79 -8.97 16.79 15.57
C ASN A 79 -8.88 16.57 17.09
N LYS A 80 -7.94 17.25 17.77
CA LYS A 80 -7.81 17.19 19.24
C LYS A 80 -9.07 17.67 19.94
N ARG A 81 -9.58 18.86 19.56
CA ARG A 81 -10.82 19.41 20.14
C ARG A 81 -12.02 18.48 19.90
N HIS A 82 -12.11 17.86 18.73
CA HIS A 82 -13.19 16.92 18.43
C HIS A 82 -13.10 15.65 19.29
N LEU A 83 -11.89 15.13 19.49
CA LEU A 83 -11.63 13.97 20.35
C LEU A 83 -12.02 14.25 21.81
N ASP A 84 -11.62 15.42 22.34
CA ASP A 84 -11.94 15.85 23.71
C ASP A 84 -13.45 15.96 23.95
N GLN A 85 -14.23 16.33 22.91
CA GLN A 85 -15.69 16.49 22.99
C GLN A 85 -16.45 15.16 22.87
N LYS A 86 -15.94 14.19 22.10
CA LYS A 86 -16.65 12.93 21.81
C LYS A 86 -16.23 11.75 22.69
N GLY A 87 -15.10 11.85 23.38
CA GLY A 87 -14.59 10.78 24.25
C GLY A 87 -14.10 9.57 23.44
N GLY A 88 -12.84 9.61 23.00
CA GLY A 88 -12.12 8.40 22.57
C GLY A 88 -12.73 7.60 21.41
N ASP A 89 -13.39 8.26 20.45
CA ASP A 89 -13.96 7.58 19.26
C ASP A 89 -12.85 6.92 18.41
N ASP A 90 -12.80 5.59 18.45
CA ASP A 90 -11.84 4.75 17.71
C ASP A 90 -11.85 5.01 16.20
N ALA A 91 -13.00 5.38 15.64
CA ALA A 91 -13.11 5.67 14.21
C ALA A 91 -12.40 6.99 13.84
N LEU A 92 -12.54 8.02 14.68
CA LEU A 92 -11.84 9.30 14.50
C LEU A 92 -10.33 9.11 14.62
N LEU A 93 -9.88 8.42 15.68
CA LEU A 93 -8.46 8.13 15.89
C LEU A 93 -7.86 7.32 14.74
N GLY A 94 -8.58 6.30 14.25
CA GLY A 94 -8.17 5.52 13.09
C GLY A 94 -8.01 6.39 11.84
N ARG A 95 -8.92 7.35 11.62
CA ARG A 95 -8.85 8.26 10.48
C ARG A 95 -7.69 9.26 10.57
N ILE A 96 -7.41 9.80 11.76
CA ILE A 96 -6.25 10.67 12.01
C ILE A 96 -4.95 9.91 11.68
N ARG A 97 -4.79 8.71 12.23
CA ARG A 97 -3.60 7.86 11.99
C ARG A 97 -3.42 7.53 10.51
N SER A 98 -4.52 7.26 9.80
CA SER A 98 -4.48 7.00 8.36
C SER A 98 -3.94 8.19 7.56
N TYR A 99 -4.38 9.41 7.87
CA TYR A 99 -3.86 10.62 7.21
C TYR A 99 -2.40 10.91 7.57
N GLU A 100 -1.99 10.70 8.81
CA GLU A 100 -0.59 10.85 9.23
C GLU A 100 0.31 9.81 8.55
N LEU A 101 -0.16 8.57 8.40
CA LEU A 101 0.54 7.55 7.63
C LEU A 101 0.64 7.94 6.15
N ALA A 102 -0.45 8.37 5.52
CA ALA A 102 -0.45 8.82 4.13
C ALA A 102 0.56 9.97 3.90
N ALA A 103 0.63 10.92 4.82
CA ALA A 103 1.60 12.01 4.81
C ALA A 103 3.06 11.53 4.88
N ARG A 104 3.35 10.49 5.67
CA ARG A 104 4.69 9.88 5.73
C ARG A 104 4.99 9.07 4.47
N MET A 105 3.99 8.36 3.95
CA MET A 105 4.08 7.58 2.72
C MET A 105 4.42 8.44 1.49
N GLN A 106 4.05 9.71 1.45
CA GLN A 106 4.43 10.63 0.37
C GLN A 106 5.95 10.70 0.13
N LEU A 107 6.76 10.52 1.18
CA LEU A 107 8.21 10.51 1.09
C LEU A 107 8.76 9.09 0.83
N ALA A 108 8.17 8.08 1.46
CA ALA A 108 8.69 6.72 1.39
C ALA A 108 8.28 5.96 0.11
N VAL A 109 7.05 6.13 -0.37
CA VAL A 109 6.51 5.39 -1.53
C VAL A 109 7.29 5.66 -2.81
N PRO A 110 7.68 6.90 -3.17
CA PRO A 110 8.52 7.15 -4.34
C PRO A 110 9.83 6.38 -4.29
N GLU A 111 10.44 6.29 -3.11
CA GLU A 111 11.69 5.56 -2.94
C GLU A 111 11.48 4.05 -3.18
N VAL A 112 10.50 3.42 -2.55
CA VAL A 112 10.28 1.97 -2.70
C VAL A 112 9.80 1.58 -4.09
N THR A 113 9.09 2.47 -4.80
CA THR A 113 8.52 2.21 -6.13
C THR A 113 9.44 2.59 -7.29
N ALA A 114 10.60 3.19 -7.03
CA ALA A 114 11.63 3.50 -8.03
C ALA A 114 12.38 2.24 -8.51
N LEU A 115 11.65 1.25 -9.06
CA LEU A 115 12.21 -0.04 -9.48
C LEU A 115 13.21 0.11 -10.63
N ASP A 116 13.06 1.15 -11.45
CA ASP A 116 13.95 1.41 -12.59
C ASP A 116 15.35 1.89 -12.14
N SER A 117 15.51 2.28 -10.86
CA SER A 117 16.81 2.61 -10.26
C SER A 117 17.66 1.37 -9.93
N GLU A 118 17.08 0.17 -10.00
CA GLU A 118 17.77 -1.08 -9.74
C GLU A 118 18.76 -1.45 -10.85
N THR A 119 19.82 -2.16 -10.49
CA THR A 119 20.82 -2.62 -11.46
C THR A 119 20.22 -3.53 -12.53
N ARG A 120 20.78 -3.51 -13.75
CA ARG A 120 20.33 -4.39 -14.85
C ARG A 120 20.37 -5.86 -14.49
N SER A 121 21.38 -6.29 -13.71
CA SER A 121 21.49 -7.67 -13.26
C SER A 121 20.36 -8.05 -12.29
N THR A 122 19.98 -7.15 -11.39
CA THR A 122 18.81 -7.35 -10.51
C THR A 122 17.52 -7.41 -11.30
N GLN A 123 17.32 -6.47 -12.24
CA GLN A 123 16.13 -6.49 -13.09
C GLN A 123 16.04 -7.78 -13.92
N ALA A 124 17.18 -8.30 -14.41
CA ALA A 124 17.24 -9.58 -15.11
C ALA A 124 16.93 -10.78 -14.19
N LEU A 125 17.45 -10.78 -12.95
CA LEU A 125 17.17 -11.82 -11.95
C LEU A 125 15.68 -11.96 -11.66
N TYR A 126 14.96 -10.83 -11.57
CA TYR A 126 13.52 -10.80 -11.39
C TYR A 126 12.72 -10.98 -12.69
N GLY A 127 13.37 -11.19 -13.84
CA GLY A 127 12.70 -11.48 -15.11
C GLY A 127 11.99 -10.28 -15.73
N LEU A 128 12.42 -9.04 -15.46
CA LEU A 128 11.77 -7.83 -15.99
C LEU A 128 11.92 -7.65 -17.51
N GLN A 129 12.84 -8.40 -18.13
CA GLN A 129 13.14 -8.30 -19.57
C GLN A 129 12.22 -9.14 -20.45
N ARG A 130 11.40 -10.04 -19.87
CA ARG A 130 10.49 -10.90 -20.64
C ARG A 130 9.06 -10.47 -20.37
N LYS A 131 8.29 -10.23 -21.43
CA LYS A 131 6.89 -9.76 -21.33
C LYS A 131 6.02 -10.65 -20.42
N GLN A 132 6.25 -11.97 -20.44
CA GLN A 132 5.48 -12.96 -19.68
C GLN A 132 5.74 -12.91 -18.17
N THR A 133 6.94 -12.47 -17.75
CA THR A 133 7.36 -12.47 -16.34
C THR A 133 7.49 -11.08 -15.74
N ALA A 134 7.53 -10.03 -16.57
CA ALA A 134 7.86 -8.68 -16.15
C ALA A 134 6.91 -8.12 -15.07
N ASP A 135 5.61 -8.39 -15.18
CA ASP A 135 4.61 -7.88 -14.24
C ASP A 135 4.77 -8.46 -12.84
N PHE A 136 4.82 -9.79 -12.74
CA PHE A 136 5.04 -10.47 -11.46
C PHE A 136 6.46 -10.23 -10.93
N GLY A 137 7.45 -10.13 -11.83
CA GLY A 137 8.83 -9.77 -11.49
C GLY A 137 8.93 -8.39 -10.84
N ARG A 138 8.22 -7.38 -11.38
CA ARG A 138 8.11 -6.04 -10.77
C ARG A 138 7.45 -6.11 -9.39
N ALA A 139 6.39 -6.89 -9.24
CA ALA A 139 5.73 -7.09 -7.96
C ALA A 139 6.69 -7.69 -6.92
N CYS A 140 7.43 -8.75 -7.28
CA CYS A 140 8.45 -9.35 -6.42
C CYS A 140 9.59 -8.39 -6.06
N LEU A 141 10.03 -7.57 -7.01
CA LEU A 141 11.09 -6.57 -6.78
C LEU A 141 10.62 -5.45 -5.84
N LEU A 142 9.38 -4.97 -6.02
CA LEU A 142 8.74 -4.03 -5.10
C LEU A 142 8.60 -4.64 -3.71
N THR A 143 8.17 -5.89 -3.60
CA THR A 143 8.10 -6.63 -2.33
C THR A 143 9.44 -6.65 -1.62
N ARG A 144 10.53 -6.96 -2.32
CA ARG A 144 11.88 -6.90 -1.73
C ARG A 144 12.16 -5.53 -1.11
N ARG A 145 11.90 -4.45 -1.85
CA ARG A 145 12.15 -3.07 -1.38
C ARG A 145 11.27 -2.69 -0.19
N LEU A 146 9.99 -3.10 -0.18
CA LEU A 146 9.08 -2.90 0.95
C LEU A 146 9.58 -3.61 2.21
N LEU A 147 9.98 -4.87 2.08
CA LEU A 147 10.56 -5.65 3.18
C LEU A 147 11.83 -4.99 3.72
N GLN A 148 12.72 -4.52 2.83
CA GLN A 148 13.94 -3.78 3.21
C GLN A 148 13.65 -2.45 3.91
N LYS A 149 12.49 -1.84 3.67
CA LYS A 149 12.02 -0.62 4.36
C LYS A 149 11.19 -0.90 5.61
N GLY A 150 11.13 -2.15 6.08
CA GLY A 150 10.49 -2.54 7.34
C GLY A 150 9.00 -2.84 7.23
N VAL A 151 8.44 -3.03 6.02
CA VAL A 151 7.08 -3.55 5.89
C VAL A 151 7.06 -5.00 6.37
N ARG A 152 6.25 -5.29 7.39
CA ARG A 152 6.24 -6.60 8.07
C ARG A 152 5.63 -7.71 7.22
N PHE A 153 4.57 -7.40 6.47
CA PHE A 153 3.84 -8.40 5.70
C PHE A 153 3.44 -7.83 4.34
N VAL A 154 3.81 -8.54 3.28
CA VAL A 154 3.48 -8.19 1.90
C VAL A 154 2.77 -9.37 1.25
N GLN A 155 1.56 -9.15 0.77
CA GLN A 155 0.77 -10.14 0.04
C GLN A 155 0.85 -9.85 -1.46
N LEU A 156 1.38 -10.80 -2.23
CA LEU A 156 1.49 -10.73 -3.68
C LEU A 156 0.35 -11.54 -4.32
N PHE A 157 -0.34 -10.96 -5.30
CA PHE A 157 -1.29 -11.68 -6.13
C PHE A 157 -0.72 -11.91 -7.54
N SER A 158 -0.96 -13.11 -8.07
CA SER A 158 -0.71 -13.45 -9.47
C SER A 158 -2.01 -13.95 -10.08
N GLY A 159 -2.54 -13.17 -11.01
CA GLY A 159 -3.83 -13.38 -11.64
C GLY A 159 -4.94 -12.48 -11.09
N GLY A 160 -6.01 -12.36 -11.88
CA GLY A 160 -7.20 -11.60 -11.55
C GLY A 160 -8.38 -12.48 -11.10
N ALA A 161 -9.59 -11.93 -11.16
CA ALA A 161 -10.81 -12.66 -10.88
C ALA A 161 -11.06 -13.79 -11.91
N PHE A 162 -11.93 -14.74 -11.53
CA PHE A 162 -12.43 -15.74 -12.47
C PHE A 162 -13.18 -15.05 -13.62
N GLY A 163 -12.91 -15.44 -14.86
CA GLY A 163 -13.54 -14.85 -16.04
C GLY A 163 -12.87 -15.23 -17.34
N ARG A 164 -13.51 -14.84 -18.47
CA ARG A 164 -12.99 -15.04 -19.84
C ARG A 164 -12.56 -13.69 -20.46
N PRO A 165 -11.41 -13.60 -21.16
CA PRO A 165 -10.36 -14.63 -21.27
C PRO A 165 -9.72 -14.97 -19.92
N ARG A 166 -8.96 -16.07 -19.78
CA ARG A 166 -8.37 -16.48 -18.48
C ARG A 166 -7.46 -15.37 -17.91
N HIS A 167 -7.83 -14.82 -16.75
CA HIS A 167 -7.00 -13.84 -16.02
C HIS A 167 -6.32 -14.43 -14.78
N ASN A 168 -6.77 -15.58 -14.26
CA ASN A 168 -6.12 -16.27 -13.14
C ASN A 168 -5.40 -17.55 -13.64
N TRP A 169 -4.52 -18.11 -12.81
CA TRP A 169 -3.85 -19.38 -13.08
C TRP A 169 -4.70 -20.60 -12.65
N ASP A 170 -5.54 -20.42 -11.63
CA ASP A 170 -6.40 -21.43 -11.00
C ASP A 170 -7.83 -21.38 -11.59
N GLY A 171 -7.91 -21.36 -12.93
CA GLY A 171 -9.13 -21.11 -13.67
C GLY A 171 -9.53 -22.40 -14.35
N HIS A 172 -10.17 -23.29 -13.60
CA HIS A 172 -10.76 -24.51 -14.16
C HIS A 172 -11.84 -24.08 -15.16
N GLU A 173 -11.61 -24.40 -16.43
CA GLU A 173 -12.64 -24.35 -17.47
C GLU A 173 -12.98 -25.81 -17.74
N ASP A 174 -14.23 -26.19 -17.48
CA ASP A 174 -14.81 -27.39 -18.08
C ASP A 174 -15.01 -27.16 -19.59
#